data_AF-A0A3C0CFY3-F1
#
_entry.id   AF-A0A3C0CFY3-F1
#
_cell.length_a   1.000
_cell.length_b   1.000
_cell.length_c   1.000
_cell.angle_alpha   90.00
_cell.angle_beta   90.00
_cell.angle_gamma   90.00
#
_symmetry.space_group_name_H-M   'P 1'
#
loop_
_entity.id
_entity.type
_entity.pdbx_description
1 polymer ?
#
loop_
_entity_poly.entity_id
_entity_poly.type
_entity_poly.pdbx_seq_one_letter_code
_entity_poly.pdbx_strand_id
1 'polypeptide(L)'
;MSEKLKIHSVRDAEFRRYGRVVRDFDCTQLLELLGRTPLPQEGTVYVASDEALEKLDAFKQIQSLEFGGIPIQIGYCNGINHRLNALEYHRSSEVNIAA
;
A
#
# COMPACT_ATOMS: atom_id res chain seq x y z
N MET A 1 1.63 -23.43 -21.54
CA MET A 1 0.84 -22.22 -21.85
C MET A 1 0.96 -21.32 -20.64
N SER A 2 1.33 -20.04 -20.82
CA SER A 2 1.35 -19.11 -19.69
C SER A 2 -0.11 -18.76 -19.36
N GLU A 3 -0.60 -19.17 -18.19
CA GLU A 3 -1.92 -18.73 -17.74
C GLU A 3 -1.91 -17.22 -17.58
N LYS A 4 -2.84 -16.53 -18.26
CA LYS A 4 -3.03 -15.10 -18.07
C LYS A 4 -3.82 -14.90 -16.78
N LEU A 5 -3.20 -14.28 -15.78
CA LEU A 5 -3.89 -13.86 -14.56
C LEU A 5 -4.98 -12.84 -14.91
N LYS A 6 -6.21 -13.09 -14.47
CA LYS A 6 -7.30 -12.12 -14.58
C LYS A 6 -7.15 -11.11 -13.44
N ILE A 7 -7.02 -9.83 -13.80
CA ILE A 7 -7.01 -8.73 -12.82
C ILE A 7 -8.45 -8.34 -12.51
N HIS A 8 -8.84 -8.48 -11.24
CA HIS A 8 -10.14 -8.08 -10.72
C HIS A 8 -10.08 -6.71 -10.05
N SER A 9 -11.22 -6.04 -9.90
CA SER A 9 -11.30 -4.81 -9.11
C SER A 9 -11.32 -5.12 -7.61
N VAL A 10 -10.72 -4.26 -6.80
CA VAL A 10 -10.90 -4.28 -5.32
C VAL A 10 -12.35 -4.01 -4.89
N ARG A 11 -13.22 -3.61 -5.82
CA ARG A 11 -14.66 -3.42 -5.59
C ARG A 11 -15.50 -4.67 -5.88
N ASP A 12 -14.90 -5.70 -6.49
CA ASP A 12 -15.60 -6.93 -6.85
C ASP A 12 -15.86 -7.81 -5.60
N ALA A 13 -16.87 -8.68 -5.67
CA ALA A 13 -17.25 -9.52 -4.53
C ALA A 13 -16.14 -10.51 -4.12
N GLU A 14 -15.33 -10.93 -5.09
CA GLU A 14 -14.19 -11.83 -4.96
C GLU A 14 -13.13 -11.28 -4.00
N PHE A 15 -12.99 -9.94 -3.88
CA PHE A 15 -12.00 -9.32 -2.99
C PHE A 15 -12.37 -9.43 -1.51
N ARG A 16 -13.65 -9.62 -1.16
CA ARG A 16 -14.16 -9.60 0.23
C ARG A 16 -13.52 -10.65 1.14
N ARG A 17 -13.02 -11.75 0.59
CA ARG A 17 -12.31 -12.79 1.35
C ARG A 17 -10.89 -12.36 1.76
N TYR A 18 -10.30 -11.41 1.03
CA TYR A 18 -8.89 -11.01 1.15
C TYR A 18 -8.73 -9.65 1.83
N GLY A 19 -9.72 -8.75 1.72
CA GLY A 19 -9.64 -7.44 2.35
C GLY A 19 -10.89 -6.58 2.14
N ARG A 20 -10.74 -5.29 2.43
CA ARG A 20 -11.77 -4.26 2.24
C ARG A 20 -11.15 -2.96 1.76
N VAL A 21 -11.94 -2.12 1.11
CA VAL A 21 -11.56 -0.73 0.83
C VAL A 21 -11.83 0.11 2.08
N VAL A 22 -10.80 0.78 2.58
CA VAL A 22 -10.88 1.71 3.72
C VAL A 22 -11.04 3.14 3.20
N ARG A 23 -11.96 3.92 3.76
CA ARG A 23 -12.26 5.30 3.30
C ARG A 23 -12.22 6.35 4.42
N ASP A 24 -11.95 5.91 5.64
CA ASP A 24 -12.11 6.73 6.84
C ASP A 24 -10.88 7.61 7.15
N PHE A 25 -9.88 7.59 6.27
CA PHE A 25 -8.63 8.33 6.42
C PHE A 25 -8.47 9.37 5.31
N ASP A 26 -8.09 10.59 5.70
CA ASP A 26 -7.66 11.62 4.75
C ASP A 26 -6.21 11.34 4.31
N CYS A 27 -6.06 10.88 3.06
CA CYS A 27 -4.76 10.57 2.48
C CYS A 27 -4.15 11.74 1.69
N THR A 28 -4.75 12.93 1.68
CA THR A 28 -4.32 14.04 0.80
C THR A 28 -2.82 14.34 0.93
N GLN A 29 -2.30 14.54 2.14
CA GLN A 29 -0.88 14.84 2.35
C GLN A 29 0.05 13.65 2.02
N LEU A 30 -0.42 12.41 2.26
CA LEU A 30 0.33 11.21 1.85
C LEU A 30 0.50 11.18 0.34
N LEU A 31 -0.59 11.42 -0.41
CA LEU A 31 -0.59 11.45 -1.86
C LEU A 31 0.29 12.58 -2.42
N GLU A 32 0.24 13.77 -1.82
CA GLU A 32 1.11 14.90 -2.22
C GLU A 32 2.60 14.59 -2.06
N LEU A 33 3.00 13.93 -0.96
CA LEU A 33 4.38 13.53 -0.74
C LEU A 33 4.80 12.37 -1.65
N LEU A 34 3.94 11.35 -1.80
CA LEU A 34 4.19 10.23 -2.70
C LEU A 34 4.36 10.68 -4.14
N GLY A 35 3.63 11.71 -4.58
CA GLY A 35 3.79 12.31 -5.92
C GLY A 35 5.18 12.93 -6.18
N ARG A 36 6.01 13.11 -5.14
CA ARG A 36 7.39 13.62 -5.25
C ARG A 36 8.44 12.53 -5.13
N THR A 37 8.03 11.29 -4.85
CA THR A 37 8.94 10.14 -4.72
C THR A 37 9.28 9.56 -6.11
N PRO A 38 10.42 8.87 -6.27
CA PRO A 38 10.82 8.36 -7.58
C PRO A 38 9.81 7.35 -8.12
N LEU A 39 9.48 7.46 -9.42
CA LEU A 39 8.67 6.49 -10.15
C LEU A 39 9.47 6.00 -11.38
N PRO A 40 10.35 5.01 -11.20
CA PRO A 40 11.18 4.52 -12.30
C PRO A 40 10.32 3.86 -13.38
N GLN A 41 10.66 4.12 -14.65
CA GLN A 41 10.01 3.48 -15.81
C GLN A 41 10.44 2.00 -15.97
N GLU A 42 11.57 1.62 -15.37
CA GLU A 42 12.09 0.27 -15.37
C GLU A 42 12.36 -0.20 -13.93
N GLY A 43 11.77 -1.34 -13.57
CA GLY A 43 11.92 -1.93 -12.24
C GLY A 43 11.12 -1.19 -11.15
N THR A 44 11.53 -1.38 -9.91
CA THR A 44 10.87 -0.80 -8.73
C THR A 44 11.89 -0.25 -7.73
N VAL A 45 11.55 0.83 -7.05
CA VAL A 45 12.23 1.31 -5.84
C VAL A 45 11.39 0.94 -4.62
N TYR A 46 12.04 0.48 -3.56
CA TYR A 46 11.39 0.09 -2.31
C TYR A 46 12.03 0.83 -1.13
N VAL A 47 11.19 1.54 -0.36
CA VAL A 47 11.55 2.20 0.89
C VAL A 47 10.57 1.70 1.94
N ALA A 48 11.03 0.91 2.90
CA ALA A 48 10.16 0.28 3.90
C ALA A 48 9.56 1.28 4.91
N SER A 49 10.32 2.33 5.24
CA SER A 49 10.01 3.32 6.26
C SER A 49 10.55 4.67 5.78
N ASP A 50 9.65 5.63 5.57
CA ASP A 50 9.97 6.98 5.12
C ASP A 50 9.60 7.98 6.23
N GLU A 51 10.62 8.69 6.74
CA GLU A 51 10.47 9.60 7.86
C GLU A 51 9.50 10.76 7.57
N ALA A 52 9.39 11.21 6.31
CA ALA A 52 8.48 12.29 5.95
C ALA A 52 7.02 11.82 5.98
N LEU A 53 6.75 10.59 5.52
CA LEU A 53 5.42 9.98 5.60
C LEU A 53 5.02 9.67 7.06
N GLU A 54 5.95 9.14 7.87
CA GLU A 54 5.70 8.80 9.28
C GLU A 54 5.44 10.02 10.18
N LYS A 55 5.84 11.22 9.75
CA LYS A 55 5.55 12.47 10.47
C LYS A 55 4.12 12.99 10.26
N LEU A 56 3.40 12.49 9.26
CA LEU A 56 2.05 12.96 8.94
C LEU A 56 1.01 12.49 9.97
N ASP A 57 -0.04 13.28 10.15
CA ASP A 57 -1.12 12.91 11.07
C ASP A 57 -1.91 11.68 10.60
N ALA A 58 -1.99 11.46 9.28
CA ALA A 58 -2.58 10.25 8.71
C ALA A 58 -1.88 8.98 9.21
N PHE A 59 -0.55 8.98 9.38
CA PHE A 59 0.20 7.84 9.92
C PHE A 59 -0.24 7.53 11.36
N LYS A 60 -0.34 8.56 12.22
CA LYS A 60 -0.81 8.39 13.61
C LYS A 60 -2.24 7.88 13.68
N GLN A 61 -3.12 8.38 12.80
CA GLN A 61 -4.51 7.94 12.73
C GLN A 61 -4.62 6.47 12.29
N ILE A 62 -3.91 6.08 11.23
CA ILE A 62 -3.89 4.70 10.73
C ILE A 62 -3.33 3.76 11.80
N GLN A 63 -2.22 4.14 12.43
CA GLN A 63 -1.63 3.38 13.54
C GLN A 63 -2.65 3.15 14.66
N SER A 64 -3.32 4.21 15.11
CA SER A 64 -4.24 4.13 16.25
C SER A 64 -5.54 3.40 15.90
N LEU A 65 -6.11 3.66 14.73
CA LEU A 65 -7.48 3.26 14.39
C LEU A 65 -7.55 1.96 13.59
N GLU A 66 -6.61 1.72 12.67
CA GLU A 66 -6.59 0.51 11.84
C GLU A 66 -5.75 -0.60 12.48
N PHE A 67 -4.66 -0.24 13.17
CA PHE A 67 -3.71 -1.19 13.77
C PHE A 67 -3.81 -1.30 15.30
N GLY A 68 -4.75 -0.57 15.93
CA GLY A 68 -4.96 -0.66 17.38
C GLY A 68 -3.78 -0.16 18.22
N GLY A 69 -2.97 0.77 17.68
CA GLY A 69 -1.89 1.44 18.40
C GLY A 69 -0.56 0.66 18.46
N ILE A 70 -0.43 -0.48 17.79
CA ILE A 70 0.87 -1.18 17.70
C ILE A 70 1.87 -0.37 16.86
N PRO A 71 3.19 -0.56 17.05
CA PRO A 71 4.18 0.04 16.17
C PRO A 71 3.98 -0.41 14.71
N ILE A 72 3.98 0.53 13.78
CA ILE A 72 3.91 0.30 12.33
C ILE A 72 4.99 1.13 11.61
N GLN A 73 5.20 0.86 10.34
CA GLN A 73 6.04 1.65 9.44
C GLN A 73 5.20 2.04 8.21
N ILE A 74 5.51 3.17 7.60
CA ILE A 74 4.96 3.54 6.29
C ILE A 74 6.07 3.96 5.35
N GLY A 75 6.02 3.44 4.13
CA GLY A 75 6.98 3.70 3.07
C GLY A 75 6.31 3.57 1.71
N TYR A 76 7.09 3.26 0.67
CA TYR A 76 6.57 3.14 -0.70
C TYR A 76 7.32 2.11 -1.53
N CYS A 77 6.58 1.53 -2.48
CA CYS A 77 7.10 0.68 -3.54
C CYS A 77 6.62 1.23 -4.88
N ASN A 78 7.51 1.88 -5.63
CA ASN A 78 7.15 2.59 -6.86
C ASN A 78 7.86 2.00 -8.07
N GLY A 79 7.16 1.93 -9.20
CA GLY A 79 7.72 1.58 -10.49
C GLY A 79 6.80 0.66 -11.27
N ILE A 80 7.38 -0.12 -12.18
CA ILE A 80 6.64 -1.01 -13.07
C ILE A 80 7.11 -2.45 -12.88
N ASN A 81 6.19 -3.31 -12.43
CA ASN A 81 6.41 -4.75 -12.28
C ASN A 81 5.40 -5.53 -13.14
N HIS A 82 5.90 -6.50 -13.92
CA HIS A 82 5.08 -7.37 -14.78
C HIS A 82 5.24 -8.86 -14.45
N ARG A 83 5.91 -9.20 -13.34
CA ARG A 83 6.23 -10.57 -12.93
C ARG A 83 5.76 -10.83 -11.50
N LEU A 84 4.83 -11.77 -11.35
CA LEU A 84 4.50 -12.36 -10.06
C LEU A 84 5.28 -13.67 -9.90
N ASN A 85 6.33 -13.65 -9.08
CA ASN A 85 7.21 -14.81 -8.84
C ASN A 85 7.31 -15.21 -7.35
N ALA A 86 6.74 -14.41 -6.45
CA ALA A 86 6.71 -14.63 -5.02
C ALA A 86 5.41 -14.09 -4.41
N LEU A 87 5.03 -14.65 -3.26
CA LEU A 87 3.91 -14.20 -2.44
C LEU A 87 4.38 -14.16 -0.98
N GLU A 88 3.89 -13.17 -0.25
CA GLU A 88 4.11 -13.05 1.19
C GLU A 88 2.80 -13.09 1.96
N TYR A 89 2.91 -13.37 3.26
CA TYR A 89 1.78 -13.42 4.18
C TYR A 89 2.20 -12.83 5.52
N HIS A 90 1.40 -11.89 6.01
CA HIS A 90 1.53 -11.30 7.33
C HIS A 90 0.37 -11.76 8.20
N ARG A 91 0.64 -11.99 9.50
CA ARG A 91 -0.43 -12.28 10.47
C ARG A 91 -1.27 -11.05 10.81
N SER A 92 -0.70 -9.86 10.59
CA SER A 92 -1.38 -8.57 10.69
C SER A 92 -1.85 -8.13 9.31
N SER A 93 -2.83 -7.23 9.28
CA SER A 93 -3.22 -6.53 8.05
C SER A 93 -2.03 -5.76 7.46
N GLU A 94 -2.05 -5.58 6.14
CA GLU A 94 -1.23 -4.62 5.41
C GLU A 94 -2.19 -3.64 4.71
N VAL A 95 -1.90 -2.33 4.79
CA VAL A 95 -2.73 -1.28 4.19
C VAL A 95 -1.98 -0.69 3.01
N ASN A 96 -2.60 -0.74 1.84
CA ASN A 96 -2.06 -0.18 0.61
C ASN A 96 -2.81 1.10 0.22
N ILE A 97 -2.06 2.15 -0.12
CA ILE A 97 -2.59 3.45 -0.57
C ILE A 97 -2.14 3.64 -2.02
N ALA A 98 -3.10 3.74 -2.93
CA ALA A 98 -2.82 4.00 -4.33
C ALA A 98 -2.66 5.51 -4.56
N ALA A 99 -1.49 5.92 -5.08
CA ALA A 99 -1.16 7.30 -5.43
C ALA A 99 -1.07 7.53 -6.93
#